data_AF-A0A7J4CPU7-F1
#
_entry.id   AF-A0A7J4CPU7-F1
#
_cell.length_a   1.000
_cell.length_b   1.000
_cell.length_c   1.000
_cell.angle_alpha   90.00
_cell.angle_beta   90.00
_cell.angle_gamma   90.00
#
_symmetry.space_group_name_H-M   'P 1'
#
loop_
_entity.id
_entity.type
_entity.pdbx_description
1 polymer ?
#
loop_
_entity_poly.entity_id
_entity_poly.type
_entity_poly.pdbx_seq_one_letter_code
_entity_poly.pdbx_strand_id
1 'polypeptide(L)' 'MINNNTDDNDKTLEALFEPQNAEILANLEDGPKISSELAEILGIKEEKLDEQISYLKEMEFVIKTDKDGNCTHSD' A
#
# COMPACT_ATOMS: atom_id res chain seq x y z
N MET A 1 -23.48 -19.90 -15.50
CA MET A 1 -22.78 -19.57 -14.25
C MET A 1 -21.64 -18.66 -14.67
N ILE A 2 -21.80 -17.34 -14.48
CA ILE A 2 -20.79 -16.37 -14.91
C ILE A 2 -19.61 -16.52 -13.94
N ASN A 3 -18.46 -16.77 -14.52
CA ASN A 3 -17.17 -16.99 -13.93
C ASN A 3 -16.65 -15.66 -13.35
N ASN A 4 -16.85 -15.47 -12.05
CA ASN A 4 -16.55 -14.28 -11.27
C ASN A 4 -15.04 -14.01 -11.04
N ASN A 5 -14.15 -14.45 -11.94
CA ASN A 5 -12.69 -14.29 -11.78
C ASN A 5 -12.14 -13.00 -12.43
N THR A 6 -12.99 -12.22 -13.08
CA THR A 6 -12.61 -10.90 -13.60
C THR A 6 -12.61 -9.85 -12.47
N ASP A 7 -13.44 -10.05 -11.44
CA ASP A 7 -13.77 -9.02 -10.45
C ASP A 7 -12.62 -8.70 -9.46
N ASP A 8 -11.72 -9.65 -9.19
CA ASP A 8 -10.59 -9.41 -8.26
C ASP A 8 -9.36 -8.84 -8.98
N ASN A 9 -9.14 -9.23 -10.25
CA ASN A 9 -8.06 -8.68 -11.07
C ASN A 9 -8.33 -7.23 -11.48
N ASP A 10 -9.58 -6.90 -11.82
CA ASP A 10 -9.98 -5.55 -12.18
C ASP A 10 -9.82 -4.60 -10.98
N LYS A 11 -10.20 -5.04 -9.77
CA LYS A 11 -9.98 -4.27 -8.52
C LYS A 11 -8.50 -4.08 -8.20
N THR A 12 -7.67 -5.09 -8.45
CA THR A 12 -6.22 -5.00 -8.23
C THR A 12 -5.58 -3.97 -9.18
N LEU A 13 -5.98 -3.99 -10.45
CA LEU A 13 -5.54 -2.98 -11.42
C LEU A 13 -6.04 -1.57 -11.06
N GLU A 14 -7.31 -1.44 -10.69
CA GLU A 14 -7.86 -0.16 -10.23
C GLU A 14 -7.10 0.40 -9.03
N ALA A 15 -6.78 -0.46 -8.05
CA ALA A 15 -6.00 -0.08 -6.88
C ALA A 15 -4.57 0.37 -7.25
N LEU A 16 -3.92 -0.27 -8.23
CA LEU A 16 -2.60 0.11 -8.71
C LEU A 16 -2.59 1.48 -9.40
N PHE A 17 -3.65 1.82 -10.12
CA PHE A 17 -3.76 3.09 -10.86
C PHE A 17 -4.37 4.23 -10.03
N GLU A 18 -4.83 3.98 -8.80
CA GLU A 18 -5.26 5.03 -7.88
C GLU A 18 -4.04 5.92 -7.55
N PRO A 19 -4.10 7.25 -7.79
CA PRO A 19 -2.92 8.11 -7.68
C PRO A 19 -2.23 8.02 -6.33
N GLN A 20 -3.00 7.94 -5.23
CA GLN A 20 -2.43 7.92 -3.90
C GLN A 20 -1.75 6.58 -3.58
N ASN A 21 -2.31 5.48 -4.08
CA ASN A 21 -1.73 4.14 -3.96
C ASN A 21 -0.43 4.03 -4.76
N ALA A 22 -0.44 4.50 -6.01
CA ALA A 22 0.74 4.51 -6.87
C ALA A 22 1.89 5.32 -6.24
N GLU A 23 1.58 6.45 -5.60
CA GLU A 23 2.59 7.29 -4.93
C GLU A 23 3.17 6.62 -3.68
N ILE A 24 2.35 5.89 -2.92
CA ILE A 24 2.82 5.05 -1.80
C ILE A 24 3.77 3.97 -2.30
N LEU A 25 3.35 3.18 -3.30
CA LEU A 25 4.16 2.08 -3.85
C LEU A 25 5.47 2.60 -4.45
N ALA A 26 5.43 3.69 -5.23
CA ALA A 26 6.64 4.31 -5.78
C ALA A 26 7.63 4.75 -4.69
N ASN A 27 7.14 5.16 -3.52
CA ASN A 27 8.01 5.46 -2.39
C ASN A 27 8.58 4.17 -1.77
N LEU A 28 7.80 3.09 -1.67
CA LEU A 28 8.25 1.82 -1.09
C LEU A 28 9.19 1.02 -2.01
N GLU A 29 9.19 1.30 -3.32
CA GLU A 29 10.10 0.70 -4.31
C GLU A 29 11.58 0.94 -3.97
N ASP A 30 11.90 2.11 -3.43
CA ASP A 30 13.26 2.47 -2.98
C ASP A 30 13.69 1.70 -1.72
N GLY A 31 12.76 0.98 -1.09
CA GLY A 31 12.96 0.17 0.09
C GLY A 31 12.07 0.59 1.28
N PRO A 32 12.21 -0.11 2.41
CA PRO A 32 11.29 0.07 3.51
C PRO A 32 11.36 1.44 4.16
N LYS A 33 10.19 2.06 4.37
CA LYS A 33 10.06 3.37 5.02
C LYS A 33 9.30 3.29 6.34
N ILE A 34 9.62 4.23 7.23
CA ILE A 34 8.90 4.44 8.49
C ILE A 34 7.59 5.18 8.18
N SER A 35 6.48 4.80 8.83
CA SER A 35 5.16 5.41 8.57
C SER A 35 5.15 6.92 8.71
N SER A 36 5.82 7.48 9.73
CA SER A 36 5.87 8.93 9.95
C SER A 36 6.58 9.67 8.82
N GLU A 37 7.68 9.10 8.32
CA GLU A 37 8.46 9.67 7.21
C GLU A 37 7.68 9.61 5.90
N LEU A 38 7.02 8.48 5.65
CA LEU A 38 6.20 8.28 4.46
C LEU A 38 4.98 9.22 4.46
N ALA A 39 4.33 9.40 5.61
CA ALA A 39 3.20 10.32 5.75
C ALA A 39 3.63 11.78 5.49
N GLU A 40 4.81 12.18 5.97
CA GLU A 40 5.37 13.51 5.74
C GLU A 40 5.70 13.74 4.26
N ILE A 41 6.35 12.77 3.59
CA ILE A 41 6.68 12.85 2.16
C ILE A 41 5.41 13.01 1.31
N LEU A 42 4.37 12.23 1.62
CA LEU A 42 3.11 12.23 0.89
C LEU A 42 2.19 13.40 1.30
N GLY A 43 2.53 14.15 2.34
CA GLY A 43 1.70 15.23 2.87
C GLY A 43 0.33 14.76 3.37
N ILE A 44 0.23 13.52 3.85
CA ILE A 44 -1.00 12.93 4.39
C ILE A 44 -0.87 12.66 5.88
N LYS A 45 -2.00 12.44 6.55
CA LYS A 45 -1.99 12.01 7.96
C LYS A 45 -1.58 10.55 8.08
N GLU A 46 -0.86 10.19 9.13
CA GLU A 46 -0.51 8.80 9.44
C GLU A 46 -1.74 7.89 9.49
N GLU A 47 -2.86 8.34 10.09
CA GLU A 47 -4.10 7.58 10.13
C GLU A 47 -4.60 7.20 8.71
N LYS A 48 -4.53 8.15 7.77
CA LYS A 48 -4.92 7.93 6.38
C LYS A 48 -3.91 7.04 5.64
N LEU A 49 -2.63 7.19 5.95
CA LEU A 49 -1.59 6.30 5.43
C LEU A 49 -1.82 4.86 5.88
N ASP A 50 -2.11 4.66 7.17
CA ASP A 50 -2.35 3.33 7.75
C ASP A 50 -3.57 2.65 7.14
N GLU A 51 -4.65 3.40 6.87
CA GLU A 51 -5.82 2.90 6.14
C GLU A 51 -5.44 2.42 4.74
N GLN A 52 -4.69 3.23 3.98
CA GLN A 52 -4.27 2.86 2.62
C GLN A 52 -3.28 1.71 2.57
N ILE A 53 -2.33 1.69 3.49
CA ILE A 53 -1.40 0.56 3.62
C ILE A 53 -2.14 -0.73 3.98
N SER A 54 -3.20 -0.65 4.79
CA SER A 54 -4.05 -1.82 5.10
C SER A 54 -4.78 -2.31 3.86
N TYR A 55 -5.33 -1.39 3.07
CA TYR A 55 -5.96 -1.72 1.79
C TYR A 55 -4.96 -2.33 0.80
N LEU A 56 -3.78 -1.73 0.63
CA LEU A 56 -2.74 -2.23 -0.27
C LEU A 56 -2.24 -3.64 0.08
N LYS A 57 -2.29 -4.03 1.36
CA LYS A 57 -2.02 -5.41 1.78
C LYS A 57 -3.13 -6.38 1.45
N GLU A 58 -4.38 -5.96 1.59
CA GLU A 58 -5.53 -6.79 1.17
C GLU A 58 -5.44 -7.08 -0.33
N MET A 59 -4.91 -6.12 -1.09
CA MET A 59 -4.63 -6.25 -2.53
C MET A 59 -3.26 -6.90 -2.83
N GLU A 60 -2.55 -7.40 -1.81
CA GLU A 60 -1.24 -8.08 -1.90
C GLU A 60 -0.09 -7.26 -2.52
N PHE A 61 -0.19 -5.93 -2.53
CA PHE A 61 0.89 -5.05 -3.03
C PHE A 61 2.01 -4.81 -2.03
N VAL A 62 1.70 -4.82 -0.73
CA VAL A 62 2.64 -4.46 0.33
C VAL A 62 2.72 -5.57 1.36
N ILE A 63 3.93 -5.88 1.83
CA ILE A 63 4.16 -6.81 2.93
C ILE A 63 4.63 -6.00 4.15
N LYS A 64 3.94 -6.10 5.29
CA LYS A 64 4.47 -5.58 6.57
C LYS A 64 5.57 -6.52 7.03
N THR A 65 6.78 -6.00 7.19
CA THR A 65 7.86 -6.68 7.89
C THR A 65 8.05 -6.02 9.26
N ASP A 66 7.60 -6.71 10.31
CA ASP A 66 7.91 -6.32 11.68
C ASP A 66 9.33 -6.79 12.01
N LYS A 67 10.30 -5.87 11.99
CA LYS A 67 11.61 -6.08 12.61
C LYS A 67 11.70 -5.19 13.85
N ASP A 68 11.78 -5.83 15.01
CA ASP A 68 12.21 -5.22 16.28
C ASP A 68 11.50 -3.91 16.65
N GLY A 69 10.17 -3.93 16.74
CA GLY A 69 9.38 -2.80 17.27
C GLY A 69 9.25 -1.59 16.34
N ASN A 70 9.86 -1.63 15.15
CA ASN A 70 9.60 -0.70 14.06
C ASN A 70 8.80 -1.42 12.95
N CYS A 71 7.57 -0.96 12.69
CA CYS A 71 6.82 -1.41 11.51
C CYS A 71 7.49 -0.85 10.26
N THR A 72 7.94 -1.74 9.36
CA THR A 72 8.51 -1.38 8.06
C THR A 72 7.68 -2.04 6.95
N HIS A 73 7.48 -1.35 5.82
CA HIS A 73 6.70 -1.82 4.67
C HIS A 73 7.61 -2.04 3.48
N SER A 74 7.45 -3.13 2.72
CA SER A 74 8.19 -3.40 1.48
C SER A 74 7.24 -3.89 0.41
N ASP A 75 7.56 -3.63 -0.86
CA ASP A 75 6.90 -4.23 -2.04
C ASP A 75 7.49 -5.61 -2.39
#